data_AF-C7QG22-F1
#
_entry.id   AF-C7QG22-F1
#
_cell.length_a   1.000
_cell.length_b   1.000
_cell.length_c   1.000
_cell.angle_alpha   90.00
_cell.angle_beta   90.00
_cell.angle_gamma   90.00
#
_symmetry.space_group_name_H-M   'P 1'
#
loop_
_entity.id
_entity.type
_entity.pdbx_description
1 polymer ?
#
loop_
_entity_poly.entity_id
_entity_poly.type
_entity_poly.pdbx_seq_one_letter_code
_entity_poly.pdbx_strand_id
1 'polypeptide(L)'
;MPYDKEAARERLSACTPYQAAVVLALASHRSSTAGTLPEAEATFPEYGKLLAAAKRMNQAYLLAAPAQHLTDEVSVRLEEIIGSEEFPVDNDGGSEGYFMDIAVGIAYVRDVWTNHDVAYALGGLRRGYGFANELRRQLPTPPSVLAEPLDDAEQARQFADIDAVLALGEPISLEQFDALAAEGDEIGAALRARLAEVIAAGI
;
A
#
# COMPACT_ATOMS: atom_id res chain seq x y z
N MET A 1 -2.70 -9.62 -15.33
CA MET A 1 -1.49 -10.30 -15.89
C MET A 1 -0.79 -11.08 -14.78
N PRO A 2 0.40 -11.71 -14.89
CA PRO A 2 1.25 -11.92 -13.71
C PRO A 2 2.08 -10.66 -13.43
N TYR A 3 2.32 -10.34 -12.15
CA TYR A 3 3.15 -9.18 -11.78
C TYR A 3 4.55 -9.27 -12.42
N ASP A 4 4.94 -8.23 -13.15
CA ASP A 4 6.24 -8.17 -13.81
C ASP A 4 7.36 -7.79 -12.81
N LYS A 5 7.79 -8.79 -12.04
CA LYS A 5 8.82 -8.64 -11.00
C LYS A 5 10.16 -8.21 -11.55
N GLU A 6 10.52 -8.65 -12.75
CA GLU A 6 11.81 -8.33 -13.35
C GLU A 6 11.81 -6.88 -13.84
N ALA A 7 10.73 -6.44 -14.50
CA ALA A 7 10.56 -5.04 -14.88
C ALA A 7 10.50 -4.09 -13.67
N ALA A 8 9.86 -4.51 -12.57
CA ALA A 8 9.84 -3.77 -11.32
C ALA A 8 11.23 -3.70 -10.68
N ARG A 9 11.94 -4.82 -10.62
CA ARG A 9 13.31 -4.89 -10.09
C ARG A 9 14.28 -4.03 -10.89
N GLU A 10 14.21 -4.09 -12.22
CA GLU A 10 15.03 -3.30 -13.12
C GLU A 10 14.83 -1.79 -12.86
N ARG A 11 13.58 -1.33 -12.79
CA ARG A 11 13.27 0.07 -12.47
C ARG A 11 13.74 0.48 -11.07
N LEU A 12 13.45 -0.35 -10.06
CA LEU A 12 13.89 -0.09 -8.68
C LEU A 12 15.41 -0.10 -8.52
N SER A 13 16.17 -0.76 -9.39
CA SER A 13 17.64 -0.77 -9.32
C SER A 13 18.27 0.62 -9.52
N ALA A 14 17.52 1.56 -10.11
CA ALA A 14 17.93 2.96 -10.24
C ALA A 14 17.53 3.82 -9.03
N CYS A 15 16.65 3.34 -8.15
CA CYS A 15 16.20 4.07 -6.98
C CYS A 15 17.22 3.98 -5.84
N THR A 16 17.39 5.08 -5.10
CA THR A 16 17.95 4.98 -3.74
C THR A 16 16.92 4.36 -2.78
N PRO A 17 17.32 3.99 -1.55
CA PRO A 17 16.37 3.58 -0.52
C PRO A 17 15.32 4.65 -0.19
N TYR A 18 15.68 5.95 -0.24
CA TYR A 18 14.73 7.04 -0.05
C TYR A 18 13.63 7.01 -1.12
N GLN A 19 14.04 6.99 -2.39
CA GLN A 19 13.12 6.94 -3.53
C GLN A 19 12.25 5.69 -3.50
N ALA A 20 12.84 4.54 -3.18
CA ALA A 20 12.10 3.29 -3.06
C ALA A 20 11.06 3.34 -1.93
N ALA A 21 11.37 4.00 -0.80
CA ALA A 21 10.41 4.23 0.27
C ALA A 21 9.28 5.19 -0.16
N VAL A 22 9.59 6.24 -0.93
CA VAL A 22 8.57 7.15 -1.49
C VAL A 22 7.60 6.40 -2.40
N VAL A 23 8.13 5.57 -3.31
CA VAL A 23 7.33 4.72 -4.21
C VAL A 23 6.42 3.80 -3.40
N LEU A 24 6.94 3.14 -2.37
CA LEU A 24 6.11 2.32 -1.49
C LEU A 24 5.06 3.14 -0.74
N ALA A 25 5.38 4.35 -0.31
CA ALA A 25 4.44 5.22 0.38
C ALA A 25 3.27 5.62 -0.53
N LEU A 26 3.50 5.80 -1.84
CA LEU A 26 2.45 6.04 -2.85
C LEU A 26 1.55 4.80 -3.03
N ALA A 27 2.13 3.60 -3.14
CA ALA A 27 1.35 2.36 -3.21
C ALA A 27 0.55 2.11 -1.91
N SER A 28 1.20 2.31 -0.76
CA SER A 28 0.58 2.21 0.57
C SER A 28 -0.55 3.22 0.75
N HIS A 29 -0.42 4.43 0.18
CA HIS A 29 -1.47 5.44 0.19
C HIS A 29 -2.74 4.93 -0.50
N ARG A 30 -2.62 4.35 -1.70
CA ARG A 30 -3.76 3.78 -2.43
C ARG A 30 -4.42 2.63 -1.68
N SER A 31 -3.62 1.70 -1.15
CA SER A 31 -4.12 0.59 -0.33
C SER A 31 -4.81 1.07 0.95
N SER A 32 -4.27 2.11 1.60
CA SER A 32 -4.90 2.71 2.79
C SER A 32 -6.24 3.36 2.46
N THR A 33 -6.37 4.01 1.30
CA THR A 33 -7.67 4.52 0.82
C THR A 33 -8.68 3.38 0.71
N ALA A 34 -8.27 2.20 0.22
CA ALA A 34 -9.12 1.02 0.17
C ALA A 34 -9.57 0.54 1.56
N GLY A 35 -8.67 0.57 2.55
CA GLY A 35 -8.94 0.14 3.93
C GLY A 35 -9.90 1.02 4.73
N THR A 36 -10.28 2.20 4.23
CA THR A 36 -11.21 3.12 4.93
C THR A 36 -12.68 2.74 4.71
N LEU A 37 -13.07 1.55 5.19
CA LEU A 37 -14.44 1.06 5.16
C LEU A 37 -15.04 0.96 6.58
N PRO A 38 -16.34 1.28 6.78
CA PRO A 38 -16.99 1.09 8.08
C PRO A 38 -16.84 -0.33 8.64
N GLU A 39 -16.86 -1.33 7.76
CA GLU A 39 -16.68 -2.74 8.09
C GLU A 39 -15.28 -3.01 8.66
N ALA A 40 -14.26 -2.27 8.22
CA ALA A 40 -12.91 -2.38 8.75
C ALA A 40 -12.84 -2.01 10.25
N GLU A 41 -13.57 -0.97 10.68
CA GLU A 41 -13.64 -0.57 12.10
C GLU A 41 -14.52 -1.50 12.94
N ALA A 42 -15.51 -2.14 12.32
CA ALA A 42 -16.33 -3.16 12.99
C ALA A 42 -15.55 -4.46 13.24
N THR A 43 -14.69 -4.83 12.29
CA THR A 43 -13.80 -6.00 12.39
C THR A 43 -12.57 -5.69 13.25
N PHE A 44 -11.96 -4.50 13.06
CA PHE A 44 -10.73 -4.08 13.72
C PHE A 44 -10.92 -2.69 14.34
N PRO A 45 -11.33 -2.63 15.62
CA PRO A 45 -11.42 -1.37 16.33
C PRO A 45 -10.09 -0.62 16.27
N GLU A 46 -10.14 0.66 15.92
CA GLU A 46 -8.98 1.54 15.76
C GLU A 46 -8.17 1.38 14.47
N TYR A 47 -8.62 0.55 13.52
CA TYR A 47 -7.91 0.38 12.24
C TYR A 47 -7.78 1.69 11.44
N GLY A 48 -8.80 2.53 11.42
CA GLY A 48 -8.73 3.86 10.81
C GLY A 48 -7.74 4.77 11.51
N LYS A 49 -7.53 4.63 12.83
CA LYS A 49 -6.47 5.34 13.55
C LYS A 49 -5.09 4.84 13.13
N LEU A 50 -4.91 3.53 12.95
CA LEU A 50 -3.68 2.95 12.41
C LEU A 50 -3.38 3.52 11.01
N LEU A 51 -4.34 3.47 10.09
CA LEU A 51 -4.14 3.98 8.72
C LEU A 51 -3.77 5.48 8.73
N ALA A 52 -4.41 6.27 9.60
CA ALA A 52 -4.07 7.68 9.77
C ALA A 52 -2.65 7.88 10.34
N ALA A 53 -2.23 7.05 11.30
CA ALA A 53 -0.89 7.09 11.88
C ALA A 53 0.18 6.66 10.86
N ALA A 54 -0.09 5.61 10.08
CA ALA A 54 0.74 5.15 8.98
C ALA A 54 0.94 6.24 7.91
N LYS A 55 -0.13 6.95 7.52
CA LYS A 55 -0.03 8.09 6.60
C LYS A 55 0.89 9.18 7.15
N ARG A 56 0.74 9.54 8.43
CA ARG A 56 1.63 10.53 9.08
C ARG A 56 3.07 10.06 9.15
N MET A 57 3.30 8.78 9.45
CA MET A 57 4.62 8.16 9.45
C MET A 57 5.27 8.26 8.06
N ASN A 58 4.56 7.87 7.01
CA ASN A 58 5.04 7.98 5.63
C ASN A 58 5.39 9.44 5.28
N GLN A 59 4.53 10.40 5.63
CA GLN A 59 4.81 11.83 5.43
C GLN A 59 6.02 12.32 6.24
N ALA A 60 6.21 11.81 7.46
CA ALA A 60 7.36 12.17 8.29
C ALA A 60 8.69 11.60 7.75
N TYR A 61 8.65 10.40 7.15
CA TYR A 61 9.78 9.82 6.44
C TYR A 61 10.20 10.67 5.24
N LEU A 62 9.25 11.23 4.48
CA LEU A 62 9.56 12.12 3.34
C LEU A 62 10.32 13.38 3.75
N LEU A 63 10.07 13.89 4.97
CA LEU A 63 10.72 15.07 5.54
C LEU A 63 12.08 14.78 6.21
N ALA A 64 12.60 13.55 6.08
CA ALA A 64 13.86 13.10 6.65
C ALA A 64 13.97 13.19 8.20
N ALA A 65 12.85 13.25 8.92
CA ALA A 65 12.85 13.37 10.37
C ALA A 65 11.57 12.80 11.03
N PRO A 66 11.26 11.50 10.88
CA PRO A 66 10.28 10.91 11.76
C PRO A 66 10.84 10.93 13.18
N ALA A 67 10.12 11.53 14.12
CA ALA A 67 10.49 11.40 15.51
C ALA A 67 10.39 9.91 15.89
N GLN A 68 11.44 9.36 16.52
CA GLN A 68 11.54 7.93 16.86
C GLN A 68 10.26 7.38 17.53
N HIS A 69 9.60 8.18 18.36
CA HIS A 69 8.35 7.78 19.03
C HIS A 69 7.18 7.53 18.05
N LEU A 70 7.11 8.23 16.91
CA LEU A 70 6.07 8.03 15.90
C LEU A 70 6.30 6.72 15.13
N THR A 71 7.56 6.37 14.85
CA THR A 71 7.90 5.09 14.22
C THR A 71 7.65 3.93 15.15
N ASP A 72 7.93 4.10 16.44
CA ASP A 72 7.73 3.07 17.46
C ASP A 72 6.24 2.82 17.72
N GLU A 73 5.41 3.86 17.84
CA GLU A 73 3.96 3.72 18.04
C GLU A 73 3.29 3.02 16.84
N VAL A 74 3.62 3.43 15.62
CA VAL A 74 3.08 2.77 14.41
C VAL A 74 3.60 1.34 14.28
N SER A 75 4.87 1.09 14.61
CA SER A 75 5.44 -0.26 14.56
C SER A 75 4.79 -1.19 15.57
N VAL A 76 4.61 -0.77 16.83
CA VAL A 76 3.94 -1.57 17.85
C VAL A 76 2.50 -1.88 17.42
N ARG A 77 1.77 -0.89 16.90
CA ARG A 77 0.39 -1.12 16.43
C ARG A 77 0.31 -2.01 15.18
N LEU A 78 1.24 -1.88 14.25
CA LEU A 78 1.34 -2.79 13.11
C LEU A 78 1.68 -4.21 13.56
N GLU A 79 2.59 -4.37 14.52
CA GLU A 79 2.97 -5.67 15.07
C GLU A 79 1.85 -6.32 15.88
N GLU A 80 1.06 -5.55 16.62
CA GLU A 80 -0.16 -6.04 17.28
C GLU A 80 -1.18 -6.55 16.27
N ILE A 81 -1.34 -5.88 15.12
CA ILE A 81 -2.28 -6.29 14.07
C ILE A 81 -1.73 -7.46 13.25
N ILE A 82 -0.43 -7.48 12.95
CA ILE A 82 0.19 -8.55 12.14
C ILE A 82 0.45 -9.81 12.97
N GLY A 83 0.76 -9.67 14.26
CA GLY A 83 1.19 -10.73 15.16
C GLY A 83 0.15 -11.20 16.19
N SER A 84 -1.07 -10.66 16.16
CA SER A 84 -2.16 -11.12 17.03
C SER A 84 -2.57 -12.56 16.66
N GLU A 85 -2.73 -13.43 17.67
CA GLU A 85 -3.26 -14.81 17.50
C GLU A 85 -4.71 -14.83 16.99
N GLU A 86 -5.41 -13.67 17.00
CA GLU A 86 -6.72 -13.48 16.36
C GLU A 86 -6.60 -13.38 14.83
N PHE A 87 -5.37 -13.29 14.30
CA PHE A 87 -5.06 -13.37 12.88
C PHE A 87 -4.38 -14.71 12.58
N PRO A 88 -5.14 -15.78 12.32
CA PRO A 88 -4.54 -16.95 11.72
C PRO A 88 -3.96 -16.55 10.37
N VAL A 89 -2.64 -16.67 10.24
CA VAL A 89 -1.93 -16.67 8.94
C VAL A 89 -2.47 -17.78 8.01
N ASP A 90 -3.30 -18.68 8.56
CA ASP A 90 -4.15 -19.64 7.84
C ASP A 90 -5.33 -18.93 7.13
N ASN A 91 -4.99 -18.18 6.07
CA ASN A 91 -5.45 -18.32 4.68
C ASN A 91 -6.90 -18.77 4.32
N ASP A 92 -7.89 -18.63 5.20
CA ASP A 92 -9.28 -19.01 4.90
C ASP A 92 -10.11 -17.90 4.18
N GLY A 93 -9.44 -16.94 3.54
CA GLY A 93 -10.05 -16.07 2.53
C GLY A 93 -11.03 -15.00 3.02
N GLY A 94 -11.21 -14.83 4.33
CA GLY A 94 -12.12 -13.83 4.89
C GLY A 94 -11.66 -12.37 4.69
N SER A 95 -12.57 -11.42 4.94
CA SER A 95 -12.35 -9.99 4.77
C SER A 95 -11.14 -9.43 5.55
N GLU A 96 -10.78 -10.10 6.65
CA GLU A 96 -9.64 -9.82 7.52
C GLU A 96 -8.29 -9.89 6.79
N GLY A 97 -8.14 -10.81 5.82
CA GLY A 97 -6.92 -10.97 5.03
C GLY A 97 -6.59 -9.73 4.20
N TYR A 98 -7.60 -9.04 3.67
CA TYR A 98 -7.41 -7.80 2.91
C TYR A 98 -6.86 -6.66 3.76
N PHE A 99 -7.39 -6.51 4.98
CA PHE A 99 -6.93 -5.47 5.90
C PHE A 99 -5.52 -5.76 6.43
N MET A 100 -5.17 -7.03 6.58
CA MET A 100 -3.80 -7.46 6.88
C MET A 100 -2.83 -7.15 5.73
N ASP A 101 -3.20 -7.42 4.47
CA ASP A 101 -2.35 -7.08 3.31
C ASP A 101 -2.07 -5.57 3.23
N ILE A 102 -3.04 -4.72 3.57
CA ILE A 102 -2.85 -3.27 3.66
C ILE A 102 -1.86 -2.90 4.77
N ALA A 103 -2.02 -3.49 5.97
CA ALA A 103 -1.12 -3.26 7.11
C ALA A 103 0.32 -3.72 6.82
N VAL A 104 0.48 -4.89 6.19
CA VAL A 104 1.78 -5.41 5.75
C VAL A 104 2.41 -4.49 4.70
N GLY A 105 1.63 -3.96 3.76
CA GLY A 105 2.11 -2.98 2.78
C GLY A 105 2.68 -1.71 3.43
N ILE A 106 2.05 -1.22 4.51
CA ILE A 106 2.56 -0.11 5.31
C ILE A 106 3.88 -0.48 6.00
N ALA A 107 3.99 -1.68 6.57
CA ALA A 107 5.21 -2.15 7.25
C ALA A 107 6.43 -2.19 6.31
N TYR A 108 6.24 -2.52 5.03
CA TYR A 108 7.33 -2.48 4.05
C TYR A 108 7.92 -1.08 3.85
N VAL A 109 7.14 0.00 3.98
CA VAL A 109 7.65 1.39 3.89
C VAL A 109 8.68 1.64 5.00
N ARG A 110 8.32 1.24 6.23
CA ARG A 110 9.22 1.29 7.39
C ARG A 110 10.47 0.46 7.15
N ASP A 111 10.32 -0.77 6.65
CA ASP A 111 11.45 -1.69 6.49
C ASP A 111 12.46 -1.20 5.46
N VAL A 112 12.01 -0.60 4.34
CA VAL A 112 12.92 0.06 3.39
C VAL A 112 13.68 1.19 4.09
N TRP A 113 12.98 2.01 4.87
CA TRP A 113 13.60 3.16 5.52
C TRP A 113 14.59 2.78 6.63
N THR A 114 14.21 1.86 7.50
CA THR A 114 15.04 1.43 8.63
C THR A 114 16.26 0.65 8.13
N ASN A 115 16.06 -0.29 7.20
CA ASN A 115 17.15 -1.17 6.73
C ASN A 115 17.94 -0.57 5.56
N HIS A 116 17.46 0.52 4.96
CA HIS A 116 18.04 1.13 3.76
C HIS A 116 18.21 0.12 2.60
N ASP A 117 17.25 -0.80 2.46
CA ASP A 117 17.31 -1.88 1.47
C ASP A 117 16.11 -1.83 0.52
N VAL A 118 16.41 -1.59 -0.76
CA VAL A 118 15.43 -1.49 -1.86
C VAL A 118 14.73 -2.84 -2.11
N ALA A 119 15.29 -3.97 -1.68
CA ALA A 119 14.65 -5.28 -1.85
C ALA A 119 13.28 -5.36 -1.15
N TYR A 120 13.10 -4.64 -0.03
CA TYR A 120 11.81 -4.53 0.65
C TYR A 120 10.76 -3.81 -0.20
N ALA A 121 11.17 -2.86 -1.05
CA ALA A 121 10.26 -2.18 -1.97
C ALA A 121 9.64 -3.12 -3.00
N LEU A 122 10.42 -4.06 -3.54
CA LEU A 122 9.88 -5.08 -4.43
C LEU A 122 8.84 -5.97 -3.72
N GLY A 123 9.06 -6.27 -2.44
CA GLY A 123 8.10 -7.00 -1.60
C GLY A 123 6.78 -6.26 -1.43
N GLY A 124 6.84 -4.97 -1.08
CA GLY A 124 5.66 -4.13 -0.88
C GLY A 124 4.87 -3.88 -2.17
N LEU A 125 5.53 -3.60 -3.30
CA LEU A 125 4.85 -3.42 -4.59
C LEU A 125 4.10 -4.68 -5.04
N ARG A 126 4.73 -5.85 -4.86
CA ARG A 126 4.10 -7.15 -5.12
C ARG A 126 2.86 -7.38 -4.25
N ARG A 127 2.87 -6.91 -3.00
CA ARG A 127 1.70 -6.99 -2.11
C ARG A 127 0.58 -6.09 -2.59
N GLY A 128 0.87 -4.83 -2.93
CA GLY A 128 -0.13 -3.91 -3.49
C GLY A 128 -0.78 -4.45 -4.77
N TYR A 129 0.03 -4.99 -5.69
CA TYR A 129 -0.48 -5.68 -6.87
C TYR A 129 -1.28 -6.93 -6.53
N GLY A 130 -0.78 -7.75 -5.59
CA GLY A 130 -1.43 -8.97 -5.14
C GLY A 130 -2.83 -8.71 -4.60
N PHE A 131 -2.98 -7.66 -3.79
CA PHE A 131 -4.25 -7.18 -3.27
C PHE A 131 -5.22 -6.79 -4.40
N ALA A 132 -4.78 -5.98 -5.36
CA ALA A 132 -5.58 -5.59 -6.52
C ALA A 132 -6.02 -6.81 -7.37
N ASN A 133 -5.11 -7.77 -7.56
CA ASN A 133 -5.37 -8.99 -8.31
C ASN A 133 -6.32 -9.95 -7.58
N GLU A 134 -6.23 -10.04 -6.26
CA GLU A 134 -7.15 -10.86 -5.47
C GLU A 134 -8.56 -10.30 -5.53
N LEU A 135 -8.71 -8.99 -5.34
CA LEU A 135 -9.99 -8.30 -5.53
C LEU A 135 -10.59 -8.52 -6.93
N ARG A 136 -9.76 -8.50 -7.99
CA ARG A 136 -10.20 -8.85 -9.35
C ARG A 136 -10.61 -10.33 -9.45
N ARG A 137 -9.90 -11.25 -8.80
CA ARG A 137 -10.23 -12.68 -8.87
C ARG A 137 -11.60 -12.97 -8.25
N GLN A 138 -11.91 -12.33 -7.13
CA GLN A 138 -13.20 -12.46 -6.48
C GLN A 138 -14.33 -11.82 -7.30
N LEU A 139 -14.04 -10.71 -7.97
CA LEU A 139 -15.01 -9.99 -8.79
C LEU A 139 -14.41 -9.63 -10.16
N PRO A 140 -14.51 -10.53 -11.16
CA PRO A 140 -13.78 -10.42 -12.43
C PRO A 140 -14.21 -9.27 -13.33
N THR A 141 -15.43 -8.76 -13.16
CA THR A 141 -15.94 -7.61 -13.93
C THR A 141 -15.16 -6.35 -13.52
N PRO A 142 -14.48 -5.64 -14.43
CA PRO A 142 -13.72 -4.43 -14.08
C PRO A 142 -14.59 -3.35 -13.42
N PRO A 143 -14.04 -2.50 -12.54
CA PRO A 143 -14.77 -1.36 -12.01
C PRO A 143 -15.18 -0.45 -13.17
N SER A 144 -16.42 0.07 -13.15
CA SER A 144 -16.93 0.93 -14.24
C SER A 144 -16.08 2.19 -14.49
N VAL A 145 -15.27 2.59 -13.51
CA VAL A 145 -14.37 3.74 -13.56
C VAL A 145 -13.00 3.43 -14.17
N LEU A 146 -12.60 2.15 -14.30
CA LEU A 146 -11.33 1.78 -14.89
C LEU A 146 -11.51 1.19 -16.28
N ALA A 147 -10.69 1.65 -17.24
CA ALA A 147 -10.66 1.11 -18.59
C ALA A 147 -10.03 -0.30 -18.65
N GLU A 148 -9.22 -0.65 -17.67
CA GLU A 148 -8.44 -1.89 -17.60
C GLU A 148 -8.70 -2.66 -16.29
N PRO A 149 -8.28 -3.93 -16.20
CA PRO A 149 -8.37 -4.70 -14.96
C PRO A 149 -7.62 -4.04 -13.80
N LEU A 150 -8.16 -4.18 -12.58
CA LEU A 150 -7.67 -3.48 -11.39
C LEU A 150 -6.19 -3.75 -11.06
N ASP A 151 -5.71 -4.97 -11.27
CA ASP A 151 -4.31 -5.33 -11.07
C ASP A 151 -3.39 -4.75 -12.14
N ASP A 152 -3.85 -4.70 -13.39
CA ASP A 152 -3.09 -4.12 -14.49
C ASP A 152 -2.96 -2.60 -14.29
N ALA A 153 -4.03 -1.92 -13.86
CA ALA A 153 -4.02 -0.50 -13.48
C ALA A 153 -3.06 -0.21 -12.31
N GLU A 154 -3.09 -1.03 -11.25
CA GLU A 154 -2.17 -0.87 -10.12
C GLU A 154 -0.71 -1.09 -10.54
N GLN A 155 -0.41 -2.09 -11.37
CA GLN A 155 0.96 -2.28 -11.87
C GLN A 155 1.42 -1.09 -12.71
N ALA A 156 0.57 -0.61 -13.63
CA ALA A 156 0.89 0.54 -14.47
C ALA A 156 1.18 1.79 -13.62
N ARG A 157 0.38 2.02 -12.57
CA ARG A 157 0.60 3.12 -11.63
C ARG A 157 1.87 2.97 -10.82
N GLN A 158 2.18 1.77 -10.31
CA GLN A 158 3.43 1.52 -9.60
C GLN A 158 4.65 1.80 -10.47
N PHE A 159 4.61 1.47 -11.76
CA PHE A 159 5.71 1.78 -12.68
C PHE A 159 5.81 3.26 -12.97
N ALA A 160 4.68 3.94 -13.18
CA ALA A 160 4.64 5.39 -13.32
C ALA A 160 5.16 6.12 -12.08
N ASP A 161 4.84 5.62 -10.88
CA ASP A 161 5.34 6.16 -9.60
C ASP A 161 6.87 6.05 -9.52
N ILE A 162 7.45 4.90 -9.90
CA ILE A 162 8.91 4.72 -9.92
C ILE A 162 9.55 5.73 -10.89
N ASP A 163 9.04 5.80 -12.11
CA ASP A 163 9.59 6.68 -13.14
C ASP A 163 9.48 8.17 -12.75
N ALA A 164 8.35 8.57 -12.13
CA ALA A 164 8.14 9.94 -11.65
C ALA A 164 9.05 10.29 -10.46
N VAL A 165 9.17 9.40 -9.47
CA VAL A 165 10.03 9.61 -8.30
C VAL A 165 11.51 9.69 -8.71
N LEU A 166 11.94 8.87 -9.67
CA LEU A 166 13.30 8.95 -10.22
C LEU A 166 13.56 10.30 -10.89
N ALA A 167 12.58 10.85 -11.61
CA ALA A 167 12.72 12.12 -12.32
C ALA A 167 12.78 13.35 -11.40
N LEU A 168 12.16 13.30 -10.22
CA LEU A 168 12.12 14.42 -9.27
C LEU A 168 13.43 14.62 -8.49
N GLY A 169 14.25 13.58 -8.36
CA GLY A 169 15.45 13.61 -7.50
C GLY A 169 15.10 13.64 -6.01
N GLU A 170 16.10 13.90 -5.17
CA GLU A 170 15.96 13.88 -3.70
C GLU A 170 16.43 15.18 -3.05
N PRO A 171 15.76 15.67 -1.99
CA PRO A 171 14.51 15.16 -1.42
C PRO A 171 13.27 15.60 -2.22
N ILE A 172 12.18 14.84 -2.09
CA ILE A 172 10.86 15.21 -2.63
C ILE A 172 10.08 16.00 -1.56
N SER A 173 9.42 17.08 -1.96
CA SER A 173 8.58 17.89 -1.06
C SER A 173 7.24 17.20 -0.77
N LEU A 174 6.57 17.58 0.33
CA LEU A 174 5.22 17.08 0.61
C LEU A 174 4.23 17.43 -0.51
N GLU A 175 4.33 18.62 -1.10
CA GLU A 175 3.46 19.03 -2.21
C GLU A 175 3.67 18.13 -3.44
N GLN A 176 4.93 17.78 -3.75
CA GLN A 176 5.24 16.84 -4.82
C GLN A 176 4.73 15.43 -4.52
N PHE A 177 4.85 14.97 -3.28
CA PHE A 177 4.30 13.69 -2.87
C PHE A 177 2.77 13.66 -2.97
N ASP A 178 2.09 14.68 -2.44
CA ASP A 178 0.62 14.77 -2.48
C ASP A 178 0.11 14.86 -3.93
N ALA A 179 0.84 15.56 -4.81
CA ALA A 179 0.53 15.60 -6.24
C ALA A 179 0.64 14.21 -6.88
N LEU A 180 1.72 13.47 -6.62
CA LEU A 180 1.88 12.09 -7.12
C LEU A 180 0.83 11.13 -6.54
N ALA A 181 0.50 11.28 -5.25
CA ALA A 181 -0.54 10.48 -4.60
C ALA A 181 -1.91 10.70 -5.26
N ALA A 182 -2.25 11.95 -5.56
CA ALA A 182 -3.50 12.31 -6.22
C ALA A 182 -3.66 11.67 -7.61
N GLU A 183 -2.57 11.46 -8.36
CA GLU A 183 -2.63 10.75 -9.64
C GLU A 183 -3.00 9.26 -9.49
N GLY A 184 -2.91 8.71 -8.28
CA GLY A 184 -3.31 7.34 -7.94
C GLY A 184 -4.69 7.23 -7.29
N ASP A 185 -5.38 8.35 -7.02
CA ASP A 185 -6.62 8.37 -6.24
C ASP A 185 -7.76 7.59 -6.89
N GLU A 186 -7.85 7.63 -8.23
CA GLU A 186 -8.86 6.87 -8.98
C GLU A 186 -8.70 5.36 -8.76
N ILE A 187 -7.46 4.87 -8.72
CA ILE A 187 -7.16 3.46 -8.44
C ILE A 187 -7.46 3.15 -6.97
N GLY A 188 -7.08 4.02 -6.04
CA GLY A 188 -7.43 3.89 -4.62
C GLY A 188 -8.96 3.80 -4.39
N ALA A 189 -9.72 4.64 -5.09
CA ALA A 189 -11.18 4.62 -5.05
C ALA A 189 -11.78 3.35 -5.66
N ALA A 190 -11.20 2.87 -6.78
CA ALA A 190 -11.61 1.61 -7.40
C ALA A 190 -11.31 0.40 -6.52
N LEU A 191 -10.14 0.36 -5.87
CA LEU A 191 -9.78 -0.65 -4.87
C LEU A 191 -10.78 -0.65 -3.70
N ARG A 192 -11.09 0.53 -3.17
CA ARG A 192 -12.08 0.70 -2.08
C ARG A 192 -13.46 0.18 -2.46
N ALA A 193 -13.98 0.60 -3.62
CA ALA A 193 -15.28 0.17 -4.11
C ALA A 193 -15.31 -1.36 -4.29
N ARG A 194 -14.24 -1.92 -4.85
CA ARG A 194 -14.13 -3.36 -5.07
C ARG A 194 -14.07 -4.15 -3.78
N LEU A 195 -13.27 -3.71 -2.81
CA LEU A 195 -13.20 -4.33 -1.49
C LEU A 195 -14.56 -4.30 -0.79
N ALA A 196 -15.28 -3.17 -0.86
CA ALA A 196 -16.63 -3.07 -0.32
C ALA A 196 -17.61 -4.08 -0.97
N GLU A 197 -17.54 -4.28 -2.29
CA GLU A 197 -18.35 -5.29 -2.98
C GLU A 197 -18.00 -6.72 -2.54
N VAL A 198 -16.71 -7.05 -2.40
CA VAL A 198 -16.26 -8.37 -1.91
C VAL A 198 -16.81 -8.64 -0.51
N ILE A 199 -16.64 -7.67 0.40
CA ILE A 199 -17.15 -7.77 1.78
C ILE A 199 -18.67 -7.92 1.80
N ALA A 200 -19.39 -7.10 1.01
CA ALA A 200 -20.85 -7.16 0.95
C ALA A 200 -21.37 -8.49 0.37
N ALA A 201 -20.59 -9.14 -0.51
CA ALA A 201 -20.90 -10.45 -1.06
C ALA A 201 -20.58 -11.61 -0.08
N GLY A 202 -19.90 -11.34 1.03
CA GLY A 202 -19.44 -12.36 1.98
C GLY A 202 -18.40 -13.30 1.37
N ILE A 203 -17.59 -12.76 0.45
CA ILE A 203 -16.49 -13.46 -0.24
C ILE A 203 -15.19 -13.25 0.51
#